data_AF-D7M5H9-F1
#
_entry.id   AF-D7M5H9-F1
#
_cell.length_a   1.000
_cell.length_b   1.000
_cell.length_c   1.000
_cell.angle_alpha   90.00
_cell.angle_beta   90.00
_cell.angle_gamma   90.00
#
_symmetry.space_group_name_H-M   'P 1'
#
loop_
_entity.id
_entity.type
_entity.pdbx_description
1 polymer ?
#
loop_
_entity_poly.entity_id
_entity_poly.type
_entity_poly.pdbx_seq_one_letter_code
_entity_poly.pdbx_strand_id
1 'polypeptide(L)'
;MGEIDEKPFLKVCRQRFSGENVELEQAMLCSKWQKTLKDPSWYPFKRVGTGEKMKEVVDEEDEKLKNLRKEWGEEVKNAVKTALVELNEFNPSGRYTVPVLWNFEQERKATLKEGIAHMIKEIKTRKRKLT
;
A
#
# COMPACT_ATOMS: atom_id res chain seq x y z
N MET A 1 4.06 -3.23 2.56
CA MET A 1 2.64 -3.57 2.63
C MET A 1 1.94 -2.55 3.50
N GLY A 2 0.90 -1.91 2.97
CA GLY A 2 0.16 -0.84 3.62
C GLY A 2 0.68 0.57 3.37
N GLU A 3 1.65 0.71 2.47
CA GLU A 3 2.21 1.99 2.05
C GLU A 3 1.54 2.41 0.74
N ILE A 4 1.22 3.69 0.61
CA ILE A 4 0.58 4.23 -0.58
C ILE A 4 1.55 4.16 -1.76
N ASP A 5 1.07 3.65 -2.90
CA ASP A 5 1.77 3.84 -4.17
C ASP A 5 1.72 5.32 -4.57
N GLU A 6 2.87 5.96 -4.61
CA GLU A 6 3.01 7.38 -4.93
C GLU A 6 2.83 7.70 -6.42
N LYS A 7 2.96 6.71 -7.31
CA LYS A 7 2.93 6.93 -8.77
C LYS A 7 1.62 7.57 -9.26
N PRO A 8 0.42 7.13 -8.82
CA PRO A 8 -0.83 7.77 -9.19
C PRO A 8 -0.92 9.22 -8.71
N PHE A 9 -0.41 9.51 -7.51
CA PHE A 9 -0.38 10.86 -6.95
C PHE A 9 0.52 11.78 -7.77
N LEU A 10 1.73 11.31 -8.10
CA LEU A 10 2.68 12.07 -8.93
C LEU A 10 2.09 12.37 -10.32
N LYS A 11 1.42 11.39 -10.93
CA LYS A 11 0.77 11.55 -12.24
C LYS A 11 -0.27 12.67 -12.22
N VAL A 12 -1.17 12.70 -11.23
CA VAL A 12 -2.21 13.74 -11.16
C VAL A 12 -1.64 15.10 -10.73
N CYS A 13 -0.64 15.13 -9.84
CA CYS A 13 0.02 16.37 -9.44
C CYS A 13 0.74 17.04 -10.63
N ARG A 14 1.40 16.26 -11.50
CA ARG A 14 2.03 16.78 -12.74
C ARG A 14 1.03 17.42 -13.71
N GLN A 15 -0.24 17.01 -13.68
CA GLN A 15 -1.29 17.59 -14.52
C GLN A 15 -1.88 18.87 -13.93
N ARG A 16 -1.81 19.03 -12.61
CA ARG A 16 -2.47 20.11 -11.86
C ARG A 16 -1.53 21.26 -11.47
N PHE A 17 -0.26 20.96 -11.28
CA PHE A 17 0.75 21.89 -10.78
C PHE A 17 1.93 22.01 -11.76
N SER A 18 2.68 23.10 -11.67
CA SER A 18 3.81 23.42 -12.55
C SER A 18 5.10 23.59 -11.74
N GLY A 19 6.23 23.08 -12.26
CA GLY A 19 7.57 23.29 -11.69
C GLY A 19 7.82 22.57 -10.36
N GLU A 20 8.65 23.16 -9.50
CA GLU A 20 9.07 22.60 -8.20
C GLU A 20 7.91 22.31 -7.23
N ASN A 21 6.75 22.92 -7.45
CA ASN A 21 5.57 22.68 -6.61
C ASN A 21 5.01 21.26 -6.77
N VAL A 22 5.26 20.57 -7.90
CA VAL A 22 4.66 19.24 -8.16
C VAL A 22 5.07 18.19 -7.12
N GLU A 23 6.37 18.10 -6.82
CA GLU A 23 6.91 17.09 -5.90
C GLU A 23 6.51 17.40 -4.45
N LEU A 24 6.53 18.68 -4.07
CA LEU A 24 6.05 19.13 -2.75
C LEU A 24 4.57 18.80 -2.55
N GLU A 25 3.71 19.14 -3.51
CA GLU A 25 2.27 18.86 -3.44
C GLU A 25 1.99 17.35 -3.41
N GLN A 26 2.71 16.57 -4.22
CA GLN A 26 2.61 15.11 -4.19
C GLN A 26 3.00 14.53 -2.83
N ALA A 27 4.14 14.94 -2.27
CA ALA A 27 4.61 14.47 -0.97
C ALA A 27 3.64 14.85 0.16
N MET A 28 3.12 16.08 0.16
CA MET A 28 2.12 16.53 1.12
C MET A 28 0.84 15.71 1.03
N LEU A 29 0.36 15.44 -0.18
CA LEU A 29 -0.86 14.66 -0.41
C LEU A 29 -0.68 13.20 0.02
N CYS A 30 0.43 12.56 -0.35
CA CYS A 30 0.75 11.19 0.07
C CYS A 30 0.86 11.09 1.60
N SER A 31 1.56 12.02 2.24
CA SER A 31 1.71 12.08 3.70
C SER A 31 0.36 12.24 4.41
N LYS A 32 -0.51 13.12 3.90
CA LYS A 32 -1.86 13.32 4.44
C LYS A 32 -2.66 12.01 4.40
N TRP A 33 -2.66 11.30 3.26
CA TRP A 33 -3.40 10.05 3.14
C TRP A 33 -2.77 8.91 3.93
N GLN A 34 -1.46 8.82 3.99
CA GLN A 34 -0.77 7.80 4.80
C GLN A 34 -1.07 7.99 6.30
N LYS A 35 -1.17 9.24 6.78
CA LYS A 35 -1.63 9.54 8.14
C LYS A 35 -3.09 9.16 8.35
N THR A 36 -3.94 9.43 7.36
CA THR A 36 -5.37 9.06 7.41
C THR A 36 -5.54 7.54 7.49
N LEU A 37 -4.75 6.77 6.74
CA LEU A 37 -4.75 5.30 6.80
C LEU A 37 -4.36 4.73 8.18
N LYS A 38 -3.47 5.45 8.89
CA LYS A 38 -2.98 5.09 10.23
C LYS A 38 -3.96 5.48 11.35
N ASP A 39 -4.97 6.29 11.06
CA ASP A 39 -5.96 6.73 12.03
C ASP A 39 -6.96 5.61 12.32
N PRO A 40 -6.99 5.04 13.55
CA PRO A 40 -7.89 3.95 13.89
C PRO A 40 -9.36 4.38 13.92
N SER A 41 -9.66 5.69 14.01
CA SER A 41 -11.03 6.20 13.96
C SER A 41 -11.64 6.13 12.55
N TRP A 42 -10.80 5.99 11.52
CA TRP A 42 -11.25 5.84 10.13
C TRP A 42 -11.13 4.39 9.68
N TYR A 43 -12.26 3.69 9.73
CA TYR A 43 -12.38 2.28 9.38
C TYR A 43 -13.48 2.10 8.31
N PRO A 44 -13.22 2.45 7.04
CA PRO A 44 -14.24 2.46 5.99
C PRO A 44 -14.42 1.05 5.41
N PHE A 45 -14.81 0.10 6.26
CA PHE A 45 -15.05 -1.28 5.89
C PHE A 45 -16.47 -1.68 6.27
N LYS A 46 -17.07 -2.49 5.42
CA LYS A 46 -18.37 -3.11 5.64
C LYS A 46 -18.29 -4.61 5.48
N ARG A 47 -19.16 -5.31 6.18
CA ARG A 47 -19.30 -6.76 6.03
C ARG A 47 -20.34 -7.06 4.95
N VAL A 48 -19.98 -7.90 4.00
CA VAL A 48 -20.83 -8.35 2.90
C VAL A 48 -20.91 -9.88 2.88
N GLY A 49 -22.04 -10.41 2.43
CA GLY A 49 -22.30 -11.85 2.43
C GLY A 49 -23.16 -12.32 3.61
N THR A 50 -23.36 -13.64 3.70
CA THR A 50 -24.24 -14.28 4.69
C THR A 50 -23.55 -15.49 5.34
N GLY A 51 -23.80 -15.68 6.64
CA GLY A 51 -23.25 -16.80 7.41
C GLY A 51 -21.72 -16.88 7.36
N GLU A 52 -21.19 -18.08 7.11
CA GLU A 52 -19.74 -18.36 7.04
C GLU A 52 -19.02 -17.69 5.87
N LYS A 53 -19.76 -17.16 4.88
CA LYS A 53 -19.19 -16.44 3.72
C LYS A 53 -19.12 -14.92 3.94
N MET A 54 -19.35 -14.45 5.16
CA MET A 54 -19.24 -13.04 5.49
C MET A 54 -17.78 -12.58 5.32
N LYS A 55 -17.56 -11.56 4.48
CA LYS A 55 -16.24 -10.98 4.23
C LYS A 55 -16.28 -9.49 4.50
N GLU A 56 -15.16 -8.98 4.95
CA GLU A 56 -14.97 -7.55 5.12
C GLU A 56 -14.41 -6.96 3.82
N VAL A 57 -15.08 -5.93 3.32
CA VAL A 57 -14.69 -5.21 2.10
C VAL A 57 -14.70 -3.72 2.36
N VAL A 58 -13.86 -2.98 1.64
CA VAL A 58 -13.86 -1.52 1.72
C VAL A 58 -15.23 -0.98 1.31
N ASP A 59 -15.76 -0.06 2.08
CA ASP A 59 -17.00 0.65 1.75
C ASP A 59 -16.72 1.75 0.72
N GLU A 60 -17.03 1.47 -0.55
CA GLU A 60 -16.93 2.47 -1.63
C GLU A 60 -17.83 3.70 -1.40
N GLU A 61 -18.80 3.61 -0.50
CA GLU A 61 -19.68 4.72 -0.15
C GLU A 61 -19.09 5.66 0.92
N ASP A 62 -17.91 5.35 1.47
CA ASP A 62 -17.23 6.21 2.43
C ASP A 62 -16.98 7.63 1.88
N GLU A 63 -17.32 8.63 2.68
CA GLU A 63 -17.26 10.04 2.26
C GLU A 63 -15.84 10.50 1.95
N LYS A 64 -14.81 10.04 2.69
CA LYS A 64 -13.42 10.42 2.40
C LYS A 64 -12.96 9.80 1.08
N LEU A 65 -13.28 8.53 0.82
CA LEU A 65 -12.95 7.87 -0.45
C LEU A 65 -13.69 8.49 -1.65
N LYS A 66 -14.97 8.84 -1.48
CA LYS A 66 -15.75 9.56 -2.51
C LYS A 66 -15.13 10.91 -2.83
N ASN A 67 -14.75 11.69 -1.81
CA ASN A 67 -14.14 13.00 -2.02
C ASN A 67 -12.76 12.88 -2.66
N LEU A 68 -11.95 11.90 -2.24
CA LEU A 68 -10.66 11.60 -2.88
C LEU A 68 -10.81 11.33 -4.38
N ARG A 69 -11.79 10.49 -4.75
CA ARG A 69 -12.10 10.18 -6.15
C ARG A 69 -12.50 11.41 -6.94
N LYS A 70 -13.38 12.25 -6.38
CA LYS A 70 -13.86 13.48 -7.02
C LYS A 70 -12.74 14.49 -7.23
N GLU A 71 -11.84 14.64 -6.25
CA GLU A 71 -10.78 15.65 -6.27
C GLU A 71 -9.54 15.24 -7.06
N TRP A 72 -9.17 13.96 -7.00
CA TRP A 72 -7.86 13.45 -7.48
C TRP A 72 -7.99 12.25 -8.43
N GLY A 73 -9.20 11.78 -8.70
CA GLY A 73 -9.46 10.72 -9.67
C GLY A 73 -9.40 9.30 -9.12
N GLU A 74 -9.76 8.36 -9.99
CA GLU A 74 -9.95 6.94 -9.65
C GLU A 74 -8.63 6.24 -9.29
N GLU A 75 -7.53 6.54 -10.00
CA GLU A 75 -6.23 5.90 -9.76
C GLU A 75 -5.69 6.22 -8.36
N VAL A 76 -5.84 7.46 -7.90
CA VAL A 76 -5.43 7.89 -6.55
C VAL A 76 -6.30 7.22 -5.48
N LYS A 77 -7.62 7.17 -5.69
CA LYS A 77 -8.52 6.43 -4.79
C LYS A 77 -8.11 4.97 -4.69
N ASN A 78 -7.80 4.33 -5.81
CA ASN A 78 -7.41 2.92 -5.84
C ASN A 78 -6.08 2.67 -5.13
N ALA A 79 -5.10 3.56 -5.25
CA ALA A 79 -3.84 3.46 -4.50
C ALA A 79 -4.08 3.49 -2.97
N VAL A 80 -4.91 4.43 -2.49
CA VAL A 80 -5.28 4.50 -1.07
C VAL A 80 -6.05 3.27 -0.63
N LYS A 81 -7.01 2.81 -1.44
CA LYS A 81 -7.80 1.60 -1.15
C LYS A 81 -6.91 0.36 -1.04
N THR A 82 -5.96 0.17 -1.94
CA THR A 82 -5.01 -0.94 -1.89
C THR A 82 -4.19 -0.91 -0.61
N ALA A 83 -3.60 0.24 -0.28
CA ALA A 83 -2.85 0.40 0.96
C ALA A 83 -3.71 0.15 2.22
N LEU A 84 -4.97 0.57 2.21
CA LEU A 84 -5.92 0.32 3.29
C LEU A 84 -6.20 -1.18 3.49
N VAL A 85 -6.48 -1.91 2.40
CA VAL A 85 -6.71 -3.36 2.44
C VAL A 85 -5.47 -4.09 2.95
N GLU A 86 -4.29 -3.71 2.44
CA GLU A 86 -3.02 -4.26 2.87
C GLU A 86 -2.74 -4.04 4.35
N LEU A 87 -3.02 -2.84 4.90
CA LEU A 87 -2.89 -2.60 6.34
C LEU A 87 -3.84 -3.48 7.15
N ASN A 88 -5.08 -3.65 6.70
CA ASN A 88 -6.06 -4.45 7.40
C ASN A 88 -5.72 -5.94 7.38
N GLU A 89 -5.13 -6.45 6.29
CA GLU A 89 -4.71 -7.84 6.18
C GLU A 89 -3.46 -8.14 7.03
N PHE A 90 -2.48 -7.23 7.04
CA PHE A 90 -1.18 -7.49 7.67
C PHE A 90 -1.05 -6.98 9.10
N ASN A 91 -1.73 -5.90 9.45
CA ASN A 91 -1.62 -5.27 10.77
C ASN A 91 -2.93 -4.52 11.12
N PRO A 92 -4.07 -5.22 11.26
CA PRO A 92 -5.38 -4.59 11.45
C PRO A 92 -5.43 -3.70 12.68
N SER A 93 -4.83 -4.15 13.79
CA SER A 93 -4.82 -3.42 15.06
C SER A 93 -3.79 -2.30 15.11
N GLY A 94 -2.57 -2.55 14.60
CA GLY A 94 -1.46 -1.60 14.73
C GLY A 94 -1.44 -0.54 13.62
N ARG A 95 -2.03 -0.82 12.46
CA ARG A 95 -2.12 0.12 11.32
C ARG A 95 -0.78 0.70 10.85
N TYR A 96 0.34 0.04 11.17
CA TYR A 96 1.66 0.40 10.65
C TYR A 96 2.02 -0.41 9.41
N THR A 97 2.81 0.20 8.53
CA THR A 97 3.35 -0.47 7.35
C THR A 97 4.22 -1.64 7.76
N VAL A 98 4.09 -2.76 7.05
CA VAL A 98 4.87 -3.97 7.30
C VAL A 98 5.84 -4.17 6.13
N PRO A 99 7.16 -4.21 6.38
CA PRO A 99 8.14 -4.59 5.38
C PRO A 99 7.88 -6.02 4.91
N VAL A 100 7.94 -6.25 3.61
CA VAL A 100 7.76 -7.58 3.01
C VAL A 100 8.93 -7.88 2.08
N LEU A 101 9.39 -9.13 2.08
CA LEU A 101 10.35 -9.59 1.08
C LEU A 101 9.67 -9.56 -0.29
N TRP A 102 10.33 -8.93 -1.26
CA TRP A 102 9.81 -8.74 -2.61
C TRP A 102 10.63 -9.54 -3.61
N ASN A 103 9.96 -10.28 -4.49
CA ASN A 103 10.59 -10.90 -5.64
C ASN A 103 10.45 -9.93 -6.83
N PHE A 104 11.53 -9.23 -7.16
CA PHE A 104 11.57 -8.25 -8.24
C PHE A 104 11.39 -8.88 -9.63
N GLU A 105 11.81 -10.13 -9.83
CA GLU A 105 11.66 -10.82 -11.13
C GLU A 105 10.20 -11.20 -11.40
N GLN A 106 9.43 -11.47 -10.34
CA GLN A 106 8.04 -11.91 -10.42
C GLN A 106 7.05 -10.80 -10.09
N GLU A 107 7.53 -9.60 -9.78
CA GLU A 107 6.75 -8.43 -9.38
C GLU A 107 5.68 -8.73 -8.31
N ARG A 108 6.05 -9.57 -7.33
CA ARG A 108 5.17 -9.94 -6.23
C ARG A 108 5.95 -10.18 -4.94
N LYS A 109 5.22 -10.32 -3.84
CA LYS A 109 5.77 -10.79 -2.57
C LYS A 109 6.54 -12.11 -2.79
N ALA A 110 7.74 -12.17 -2.24
CA ALA A 110 8.54 -13.37 -2.23
C ALA A 110 7.87 -14.44 -1.36
N THR A 111 7.83 -15.67 -1.85
CA THR A 111 7.42 -16.83 -1.08
C THR A 111 8.48 -17.19 -0.05
N LEU A 112 8.08 -17.92 0.99
CA LEU A 112 9.00 -18.45 2.00
C LEU A 112 10.11 -19.31 1.34
N LYS A 113 9.75 -20.11 0.33
CA LYS A 113 10.70 -20.95 -0.42
C LYS A 113 11.75 -20.12 -1.16
N GLU A 114 11.33 -19.05 -1.84
CA GLU A 114 12.25 -18.13 -2.54
C GLU A 114 13.19 -17.44 -1.54
N GLY A 115 12.67 -16.97 -0.41
CA GLY A 115 13.48 -16.36 0.65
C GLY A 115 14.53 -17.31 1.24
N ILE A 116 14.13 -18.54 1.58
CA ILE A 116 15.05 -19.57 2.09
C ILE A 116 16.11 -19.93 1.05
N ALA A 117 15.72 -20.13 -0.21
CA ALA A 117 16.65 -20.47 -1.28
C ALA A 117 17.70 -19.36 -1.48
N HIS A 118 17.28 -18.09 -1.43
CA HIS A 118 18.18 -16.95 -1.52
C HIS A 118 19.17 -16.90 -0.35
N MET A 119 18.69 -17.06 0.90
CA MET A 119 19.58 -17.08 2.08
C MET A 119 20.62 -18.21 2.01
N ILE A 120 20.23 -19.41 1.58
CA ILE A 120 21.15 -20.54 1.41
C ILE A 120 22.24 -20.23 0.37
N LYS A 121 21.87 -19.61 -0.74
CA LYS A 121 22.82 -19.20 -1.80
C LYS A 121 23.84 -18.19 -1.28
N GLU A 122 23.40 -17.20 -0.51
CA GLU A 122 24.27 -16.19 0.09
C GLU A 122 25.28 -16.81 1.08
N ILE A 123 24.81 -17.69 1.96
CA ILE A 123 25.68 -18.40 2.92
C ILE A 123 26.75 -19.21 2.20
N LYS A 124 26.38 -19.98 1.17
CA LYS A 124 27.34 -20.78 0.38
C LYS A 124 28.37 -19.92 -0.33
N THR A 125 27.94 -18.78 -0.89
CA THR A 125 28.82 -17.85 -1.60
C THR A 125 29.83 -17.20 -0.66
N ARG A 126 29.40 -16.78 0.54
CA ARG A 126 30.29 -16.20 1.56
C ARG A 126 31.33 -17.19 2.05
N LYS A 127 30.95 -18.45 2.30
CA LYS A 127 31.90 -19.51 2.71
C LYS A 127 33.02 -19.72 1.67
N ARG A 128 32.69 -19.69 0.38
CA ARG A 128 33.67 -19.83 -0.72
C ARG A 128 34.63 -18.65 -0.87
N LYS A 129 34.29 -17.46 -0.36
CA LYS A 129 35.18 -16.28 -0.39
C LYS A 129 36.18 -16.24 0.77
N LEU A 130 35.92 -17.03 1.82
CA LEU A 130 36.77 -17.16 3.01
C LEU A 130 37.75 -18.34 2.91
N THR A 131 37.70 -19.07 1.79
CA THR A 131 38.61 -20.19 1.45
C THR A 131 39.45 -19.76 0.26
#